data_AF-A0A7S2AQW1-F1
#
_entry.id   AF-A0A7S2AQW1-F1
#
_cell.length_a   1.000
_cell.length_b   1.000
_cell.length_c   1.000
_cell.angle_alpha   90.00
_cell.angle_beta   90.00
_cell.angle_gamma   90.00
#
_symmetry.space_group_name_H-M   'P 1'
#
loop_
_entity.id
_entity.type
_entity.pdbx_description
1 polymer ?
#
loop_
_entity_poly.entity_id
_entity_poly.type
_entity_poly.pdbx_seq_one_letter_code
_entity_poly.pdbx_strand_id
1 'polypeptide(L)'
;SMLRPIFGAAAQMDRDRTFSETDVRENLNNYLTQNQLWIDGGDRSKGCKMDDLLLDGLVNKKEKEEMSDATFSLDEMISKLIAKLQAFTHVRRFPPDGGEPLENTRKGQCKHVFIQVEDRHAGRKFITRISGMEYFAMEPEELANSLQKVYNASSSVAKLPGKQETGKEISIQGNLLTEAATYLRDVMGVPEQYIDRNDKRK
;
A
#
# COMPACT_ATOMS: atom_id res chain seq x y z
N SER A 1 -1.63 12.83 -14.77
CA SER A 1 -0.23 12.53 -15.12
C SER A 1 -0.07 12.66 -16.62
N MET A 2 1.05 13.23 -17.08
CA MET A 2 1.40 13.37 -18.50
C MET A 2 1.58 11.99 -19.18
N LEU A 3 1.99 10.98 -18.41
CA LEU A 3 2.24 9.61 -18.86
C LEU A 3 0.97 8.76 -19.07
N ARG A 4 -0.23 9.33 -18.86
CA ARG A 4 -1.50 8.60 -19.02
C ARG A 4 -1.72 7.94 -20.39
N PRO A 5 -1.30 8.53 -21.53
CA PRO A 5 -1.48 7.91 -22.83
C PRO A 5 -0.84 6.51 -22.96
N ILE A 6 0.19 6.21 -22.16
CA ILE A 6 0.85 4.91 -22.12
C ILE A 6 -0.12 3.79 -21.68
N PHE A 7 -1.10 4.12 -20.84
CA PHE A 7 -2.03 3.15 -20.23
C PHE A 7 -3.36 3.01 -21.02
N GLY A 8 -3.40 3.48 -22.26
CA GLY A 8 -4.53 3.33 -23.17
C GLY A 8 -5.79 4.09 -22.76
N ALA A 9 -6.89 3.84 -23.48
CA ALA A 9 -8.16 4.56 -23.31
C ALA A 9 -8.81 4.34 -21.92
N ALA A 10 -8.63 3.16 -21.32
CA ALA A 10 -9.19 2.85 -20.01
C ALA A 10 -8.65 3.78 -18.91
N ALA A 11 -7.35 4.11 -18.95
CA ALA A 11 -6.72 5.05 -18.02
C ALA A 11 -7.07 6.52 -18.29
N GLN A 12 -7.59 6.84 -19.48
CA GLN A 12 -8.08 8.17 -19.80
C GLN A 12 -9.49 8.39 -19.23
N MET A 13 -10.31 7.34 -19.22
CA MET A 13 -11.67 7.36 -18.67
C MET A 13 -11.67 7.29 -17.14
N ASP A 14 -10.86 6.42 -16.55
CA ASP A 14 -10.74 6.28 -15.10
C ASP A 14 -9.37 6.78 -14.61
N ARG A 15 -9.40 7.89 -13.87
CA ARG A 15 -8.21 8.58 -13.37
C ARG A 15 -7.64 7.97 -12.09
N ASP A 16 -8.43 7.18 -11.38
CA ASP A 16 -8.08 6.59 -10.09
C ASP A 16 -7.76 5.08 -10.23
N ARG A 17 -7.84 4.56 -11.45
CA ARG A 17 -7.42 3.19 -11.79
C ARG A 17 -5.98 2.93 -11.37
N THR A 18 -5.79 1.85 -10.61
CA THR A 18 -4.49 1.32 -10.24
C THR A 18 -4.03 0.27 -11.24
N PHE A 19 -2.72 0.13 -11.40
CA PHE A 19 -2.09 -0.82 -12.31
C PHE A 19 -1.07 -1.64 -11.53
N SER A 20 -1.05 -2.96 -11.77
CA SER A 20 0.03 -3.83 -11.32
C SER A 20 1.31 -3.59 -12.13
N GLU A 21 2.44 -4.09 -11.66
CA GLU A 21 3.69 -4.04 -12.43
C GLU A 21 3.57 -4.76 -13.79
N THR A 22 2.83 -5.87 -13.83
CA THR A 22 2.53 -6.59 -15.08
C THR A 22 1.72 -5.72 -16.03
N ASP A 23 0.69 -5.03 -15.53
CA ASP A 23 -0.09 -4.11 -16.36
C ASP A 23 0.80 -2.98 -16.90
N VAL A 24 1.68 -2.40 -16.06
CA VAL A 24 2.62 -1.35 -16.47
C VAL A 24 3.54 -1.85 -17.59
N ARG A 25 4.11 -3.05 -17.45
CA ARG A 25 4.96 -3.69 -18.46
C ARG A 25 4.23 -3.89 -19.77
N GLU A 26 3.02 -4.44 -19.74
CA GLU A 26 2.23 -4.70 -20.93
C GLU A 26 1.82 -3.41 -21.65
N ASN A 27 1.33 -2.42 -20.90
CA ASN A 27 0.94 -1.12 -21.45
C ASN A 27 2.13 -0.40 -22.10
N LEU A 28 3.28 -0.41 -21.44
CA LEU A 28 4.50 0.18 -21.99
C LEU A 28 4.97 -0.57 -23.24
N ASN A 29 4.99 -1.90 -23.24
CA ASN A 29 5.36 -2.69 -24.41
C ASN A 29 4.43 -2.44 -25.60
N ASN A 30 3.13 -2.31 -25.35
CA ASN A 30 2.14 -1.99 -26.37
C ASN A 30 2.36 -0.58 -26.92
N TYR A 31 2.62 0.40 -26.04
CA TYR A 31 2.94 1.77 -26.43
C TYR A 31 4.19 1.84 -27.32
N LEU A 32 5.28 1.18 -26.92
CA LEU A 32 6.53 1.16 -27.69
C LEU A 32 6.34 0.52 -29.08
N THR A 33 5.54 -0.56 -29.15
CA THR A 33 5.22 -1.25 -30.41
C THR A 33 4.37 -0.37 -31.33
N GLN A 34 3.31 0.25 -30.80
CA GLN A 34 2.40 1.10 -31.58
C GLN A 34 3.08 2.34 -32.16
N ASN A 35 4.01 2.92 -31.40
CA ASN A 35 4.75 4.11 -31.81
C ASN A 35 6.07 3.78 -32.52
N GLN A 36 6.35 2.50 -32.83
CA GLN A 36 7.55 2.05 -33.55
C GLN A 36 8.87 2.48 -32.88
N LEU A 37 8.90 2.45 -31.55
CA LEU A 37 10.04 2.93 -30.75
C LEU A 37 11.10 1.85 -30.48
N TRP A 38 10.86 0.62 -30.95
CA TRP A 38 11.85 -0.47 -30.88
C TRP A 38 12.95 -0.29 -31.93
N ILE A 39 14.19 -0.62 -31.54
CA ILE A 39 15.31 -0.62 -32.47
C ILE A 39 15.22 -1.85 -33.39
N ASP A 40 15.73 -1.72 -34.62
CA ASP A 40 15.77 -2.77 -35.64
C ASP A 40 14.43 -3.48 -35.88
N GLY A 41 13.33 -2.73 -35.89
CA GLY A 41 12.03 -3.22 -36.34
C GLY A 41 11.32 -4.17 -35.36
N GLY A 42 11.71 -4.19 -34.08
CA GLY A 42 10.99 -4.93 -33.03
C GLY A 42 11.81 -5.97 -32.27
N ASP A 43 13.14 -6.02 -32.48
CA ASP A 43 14.00 -6.88 -31.67
C ASP A 43 14.11 -6.31 -30.25
N ARG A 44 13.37 -6.94 -29.32
CA ARG A 44 13.34 -6.53 -27.90
C ARG A 44 14.70 -6.65 -27.22
N SER A 45 15.64 -7.43 -27.76
CA SER A 45 16.99 -7.57 -27.23
C SER A 45 17.89 -6.36 -27.56
N LYS A 46 17.55 -5.59 -28.60
CA LYS A 46 18.28 -4.39 -29.01
C LYS A 46 17.88 -3.14 -28.24
N GLY A 47 16.74 -3.20 -27.55
CA GLY A 47 16.20 -2.09 -26.78
C GLY A 47 15.31 -1.15 -27.59
N CYS A 48 14.99 -0.02 -27.00
CA CYS A 48 14.07 0.97 -27.52
C CYS A 48 14.57 2.39 -27.26
N LYS A 49 14.01 3.35 -27.99
CA LYS A 49 14.23 4.79 -27.80
C LYS A 49 13.05 5.43 -27.10
N MET A 50 13.27 6.60 -26.52
CA MET A 50 12.20 7.42 -25.96
C MET A 50 11.71 8.43 -27.01
N ASP A 51 10.40 8.63 -27.07
CA ASP A 51 9.79 9.76 -27.77
C ASP A 51 9.69 10.98 -26.84
N ASP A 52 9.18 12.09 -27.35
CA ASP A 52 9.01 13.32 -26.59
C ASP A 52 8.15 13.13 -25.32
N LEU A 53 7.11 12.28 -25.39
CA LEU A 53 6.24 12.00 -24.25
C LEU A 53 7.00 11.29 -23.12
N LEU A 54 7.78 10.26 -23.46
CA LEU A 54 8.59 9.50 -22.52
C LEU A 54 9.76 10.34 -22.00
N LEU A 55 10.42 11.13 -22.83
CA LEU A 55 11.48 12.06 -22.41
C LEU A 55 10.94 13.12 -21.44
N ASP A 56 9.78 13.70 -21.72
CA ASP A 56 9.16 14.72 -20.88
C ASP A 56 8.67 14.16 -19.54
N GLY A 57 8.15 12.93 -19.53
CA GLY A 57 7.59 12.33 -18.33
C GLY A 57 8.58 11.54 -17.47
N LEU A 58 9.60 10.93 -18.07
CA LEU A 58 10.54 10.04 -17.38
C LEU A 58 11.88 10.70 -17.04
N VAL A 59 12.33 11.68 -17.83
CA VAL A 59 13.67 12.24 -17.74
C VAL A 59 13.64 13.68 -17.21
N ASN A 60 14.66 14.07 -16.46
CA ASN A 60 14.79 15.44 -15.98
C ASN A 60 15.22 16.37 -17.12
N LYS A 61 14.81 17.65 -17.07
CA LYS A 61 15.06 18.62 -18.15
C LYS A 61 16.53 18.74 -18.58
N LYS A 62 17.48 18.55 -17.67
CA LYS A 62 18.93 18.65 -17.94
C LYS A 62 19.53 17.44 -18.66
N GLU A 63 18.85 16.30 -18.61
CA GLU A 63 19.35 15.01 -19.13
C GLU A 63 18.68 14.63 -20.45
N LYS A 64 17.73 15.43 -20.95
CA LYS A 64 16.92 15.08 -22.12
C LYS A 64 17.74 14.88 -23.39
N GLU A 65 18.73 15.75 -23.65
CA GLU A 65 19.58 15.65 -24.85
C GLU A 65 20.48 14.41 -24.83
N GLU A 66 20.99 14.02 -23.65
CA GLU A 66 21.78 12.80 -23.51
C GLU A 66 20.91 11.54 -23.64
N MET A 67 19.70 11.58 -23.08
CA MET A 67 18.79 10.44 -23.03
C MET A 67 17.95 10.26 -24.31
N SER A 68 17.88 11.25 -25.20
CA SER A 68 17.19 11.14 -26.49
C SER A 68 17.92 10.23 -27.47
N ASP A 69 19.25 10.22 -27.43
CA ASP A 69 20.09 9.39 -28.30
C ASP A 69 20.44 8.04 -27.67
N ALA A 70 20.16 7.87 -26.38
CA ALA A 70 20.39 6.64 -25.64
C ALA A 70 19.42 5.52 -26.04
N THR A 71 19.88 4.29 -25.83
CA THR A 71 19.11 3.06 -26.02
C THR A 71 18.81 2.43 -24.66
N PHE A 72 17.56 2.01 -24.45
CA PHE A 72 17.11 1.44 -23.19
C PHE A 72 16.53 0.05 -23.40
N SER A 73 16.83 -0.85 -22.47
CA SER A 73 16.09 -2.10 -22.32
C SER A 73 14.67 -1.84 -21.81
N LEU A 74 13.77 -2.80 -22.04
CA LEU A 74 12.40 -2.73 -21.53
C LEU A 74 12.37 -2.61 -19.99
N ASP A 75 13.25 -3.33 -19.30
CA ASP A 75 13.29 -3.34 -17.83
C ASP A 75 13.76 -1.98 -17.25
N GLU A 76 14.71 -1.31 -17.91
CA GLU A 76 15.11 0.05 -17.55
C GLU A 76 13.97 1.05 -17.73
N MET A 77 13.23 0.94 -18.84
CA MET A 77 12.08 1.79 -19.11
C MET A 77 10.96 1.58 -18.09
N ILE A 78 10.67 0.33 -17.74
CA ILE A 78 9.69 -0.02 -16.70
C ILE A 78 10.12 0.57 -15.35
N SER A 79 11.38 0.41 -14.98
CA SER A 79 11.91 0.95 -13.72
C SER A 79 11.76 2.47 -13.65
N LYS A 80 12.08 3.18 -14.74
CA LYS A 80 11.89 4.64 -14.85
C LYS A 80 10.41 5.03 -14.78
N LEU A 81 9.54 4.29 -15.46
CA LEU A 81 8.11 4.54 -15.46
C LEU A 81 7.50 4.37 -14.07
N ILE A 82 7.75 3.23 -13.40
CA ILE A 82 7.26 2.94 -12.04
C ILE A 82 7.71 4.04 -11.06
N ALA A 83 8.95 4.51 -11.15
CA ALA A 83 9.46 5.58 -10.30
C ALA A 83 8.72 6.93 -10.45
N LYS A 84 8.03 7.15 -11.58
CA LYS A 84 7.19 8.34 -11.82
C LYS A 84 5.71 8.13 -11.48
N LEU A 85 5.29 6.89 -11.24
CA LEU A 85 3.92 6.56 -10.85
C LEU A 85 3.71 6.79 -9.34
N GLN A 86 2.45 6.93 -8.97
CA GLN A 86 2.07 7.00 -7.57
C GLN A 86 1.89 5.59 -7.02
N ALA A 87 2.66 5.23 -5.99
CA ALA A 87 2.52 3.94 -5.32
C ALA A 87 1.18 3.82 -4.58
N PHE A 88 0.56 2.65 -4.69
CA PHE A 88 -0.61 2.23 -3.92
C PHE A 88 -0.35 0.83 -3.35
N THR A 89 -0.91 0.58 -2.18
CA THR A 89 -0.96 -0.73 -1.55
C THR A 89 -2.38 -1.25 -1.66
N HIS A 90 -2.52 -2.46 -2.20
CA HIS A 90 -3.77 -3.19 -2.21
C HIS A 90 -3.68 -4.31 -1.18
N VAL A 91 -4.61 -4.34 -0.22
CA VAL A 91 -4.73 -5.39 0.79
C VAL A 91 -6.01 -6.17 0.52
N ARG A 92 -5.87 -7.49 0.41
CA ARG A 92 -6.97 -8.44 0.35
C ARG A 92 -6.88 -9.35 1.58
N ARG A 93 -7.93 -9.35 2.40
CA ARG A 93 -8.06 -10.18 3.60
C ARG A 93 -9.15 -11.20 3.37
N PHE A 94 -8.87 -12.46 3.71
CA PHE A 94 -9.86 -13.54 3.66
C PHE A 94 -10.44 -13.75 5.06
N PRO A 95 -11.75 -13.54 5.26
CA PRO A 95 -12.39 -13.81 6.54
C PRO A 95 -12.21 -15.27 6.99
N PRO A 96 -12.01 -15.53 8.30
CA PRO A 96 -11.86 -16.90 8.81
C PRO A 96 -13.07 -17.80 8.62
N ASP A 97 -14.26 -17.20 8.48
CA ASP A 97 -15.54 -17.89 8.25
C ASP A 97 -15.77 -18.26 6.77
N GLY A 98 -14.80 -17.98 5.89
CA GLY A 98 -14.89 -18.29 4.45
C GLY A 98 -15.80 -17.34 3.68
N GLY A 99 -16.14 -16.18 4.26
CA GLY A 99 -16.88 -15.12 3.57
C GLY A 99 -16.09 -14.48 2.41
N GLU A 100 -16.74 -13.53 1.74
CA GLU A 100 -16.14 -12.79 0.63
C GLU A 100 -14.87 -12.04 1.06
N PRO A 101 -13.82 -12.00 0.21
CA PRO A 101 -12.60 -11.28 0.53
C PRO A 101 -12.87 -9.80 0.77
N LEU A 102 -12.29 -9.27 1.85
CA LEU A 102 -12.35 -7.85 2.17
C LEU A 102 -11.14 -7.16 1.56
N GLU A 103 -11.38 -6.11 0.80
CA GLU A 103 -10.34 -5.40 0.05
C GLU A 103 -10.23 -3.94 0.46
N ASN A 104 -9.00 -3.43 0.40
CA ASN A 104 -8.71 -2.03 0.66
C ASN A 104 -7.52 -1.57 -0.16
N THR A 105 -7.68 -0.46 -0.88
CA THR A 105 -6.60 0.14 -1.67
C THR A 105 -6.26 1.50 -1.07
N ARG A 106 -5.00 1.67 -0.65
CA ARG A 106 -4.52 2.92 -0.04
C ARG A 106 -3.29 3.44 -0.73
N LYS A 107 -3.20 4.76 -0.79
CA LYS A 107 -2.03 5.46 -1.34
C LYS A 107 -0.79 5.22 -0.47
N GLY A 108 0.35 4.99 -1.11
CA GLY A 108 1.64 4.81 -0.47
C GLY A 108 1.91 3.38 -0.04
N GLN A 109 2.91 3.23 0.82
CA GLN A 109 3.32 1.94 1.38
C GLN A 109 2.32 1.42 2.42
N CYS A 110 2.29 0.11 2.59
CA CYS A 110 1.53 -0.54 3.65
C CYS A 110 1.99 0.00 5.00
N LYS A 111 1.04 0.46 5.84
CA LYS A 111 1.34 0.90 7.20
C LYS A 111 1.18 -0.26 8.18
N HIS A 112 1.86 -0.14 9.31
CA HIS A 112 1.82 -1.13 10.37
C HIS A 112 0.56 -0.94 11.22
N VAL A 113 0.09 -2.04 11.83
CA VAL A 113 -0.83 -1.99 12.96
C VAL A 113 -0.01 -1.77 14.22
N PHE A 114 -0.30 -0.69 14.94
CA PHE A 114 0.40 -0.37 16.17
C PHE A 114 -0.40 -0.89 17.36
N ILE A 115 0.28 -1.61 18.25
CA ILE A 115 -0.25 -2.04 19.54
C ILE A 115 0.58 -1.38 20.61
N GLN A 116 -0.06 -0.62 21.48
CA GLN A 116 0.60 0.07 22.57
C GLN A 116 -0.04 -0.29 23.90
N VAL A 117 0.76 -0.55 24.94
CA VAL A 117 0.25 -0.69 26.32
C VAL A 117 0.67 0.50 27.16
N GLU A 118 -0.28 1.06 27.89
CA GLU A 118 -0.09 2.16 28.83
C GLU A 118 -0.51 1.72 30.24
N ASP A 119 0.31 2.07 31.22
CA ASP A 119 -0.09 2.03 32.62
C ASP A 119 -0.99 3.23 32.94
N ARG A 120 -2.16 2.95 33.51
CA ARG A 120 -3.17 3.96 33.89
C ARG A 120 -3.31 4.12 35.40
N HIS A 121 -2.67 3.26 36.19
CA HIS A 121 -2.82 3.29 37.64
C HIS A 121 -1.65 2.60 38.35
N ALA A 122 -0.43 3.09 38.12
CA ALA A 122 0.79 2.69 38.83
C ALA A 122 0.95 1.15 38.96
N GLY A 123 0.83 0.45 37.83
CA GLY A 123 1.02 -0.98 37.68
C GLY A 123 -0.23 -1.81 37.95
N ARG A 124 -1.34 -1.19 38.36
CA ARG A 124 -2.59 -1.90 38.72
C ARG A 124 -3.59 -1.99 37.58
N LYS A 125 -3.59 -1.00 36.67
CA LYS A 125 -4.51 -0.96 35.54
C LYS A 125 -3.75 -0.60 34.28
N PHE A 126 -3.98 -1.38 33.24
CA PHE A 126 -3.39 -1.17 31.93
C PHE A 126 -4.48 -0.95 30.90
N ILE A 127 -4.17 -0.18 29.86
CA ILE A 127 -4.97 -0.09 28.64
C ILE A 127 -4.07 -0.46 27.48
N THR A 128 -4.56 -1.37 26.64
CA THR A 128 -3.97 -1.68 25.35
C THR A 128 -4.68 -0.86 24.28
N ARG A 129 -3.92 -0.21 23.41
CA ARG A 129 -4.39 0.60 22.29
C ARG A 129 -3.97 -0.04 20.99
N ILE A 130 -4.88 -0.11 20.03
CA ILE A 130 -4.64 -0.66 18.70
C ILE A 130 -5.04 0.37 17.66
N SER A 131 -4.19 0.65 16.69
CA SER A 131 -4.47 1.60 15.60
C SER A 131 -3.86 1.14 14.27
N GLY A 132 -4.36 1.68 13.16
CA GLY A 132 -3.89 1.32 11.81
C GLY A 132 -4.52 0.05 11.25
N MET A 133 -5.52 -0.53 11.94
CA MET A 133 -6.22 -1.74 11.51
C MET A 133 -6.95 -1.55 10.17
N GLU A 134 -7.35 -0.33 9.82
CA GLU A 134 -8.10 -0.06 8.59
C GLU A 134 -7.25 -0.22 7.34
N TYR A 135 -5.92 -0.25 7.45
CA TYR A 135 -5.04 -0.61 6.33
C TYR A 135 -5.27 -2.06 5.90
N PHE A 136 -5.65 -2.93 6.83
CA PHE A 136 -5.84 -4.37 6.63
C PHE A 136 -7.30 -4.77 6.43
N ALA A 137 -8.14 -3.84 5.93
CA ALA A 137 -9.57 -4.07 5.69
C ALA A 137 -10.30 -4.61 6.95
N MET A 138 -9.96 -4.05 8.11
CA MET A 138 -10.64 -4.32 9.38
C MET A 138 -11.45 -3.09 9.78
N GLU A 139 -12.74 -3.29 10.08
CA GLU A 139 -13.59 -2.25 10.65
C GLU A 139 -13.31 -2.15 12.16
N PRO A 140 -13.00 -0.95 12.70
CA PRO A 140 -12.58 -0.81 14.09
C PRO A 140 -13.61 -1.21 15.15
N GLU A 141 -14.90 -0.97 14.95
CA GLU A 141 -15.97 -1.40 15.87
C GLU A 141 -16.11 -2.94 15.87
N GLU A 142 -16.07 -3.58 14.70
CA GLU A 142 -16.12 -5.04 14.57
C GLU A 142 -14.93 -5.72 15.26
N LEU A 143 -13.73 -5.18 15.05
CA LEU A 143 -12.53 -5.67 15.71
C LEU A 143 -12.62 -5.45 17.23
N ALA A 144 -13.07 -4.28 17.69
CA ALA A 144 -13.22 -3.98 19.11
C ALA A 144 -14.23 -4.93 19.80
N ASN A 145 -15.33 -5.24 19.14
CA ASN A 145 -16.33 -6.21 19.62
C ASN A 145 -15.76 -7.63 19.69
N SER A 146 -14.97 -8.01 18.69
CA SER A 146 -14.32 -9.33 18.65
C SER A 146 -13.31 -9.49 19.78
N LEU A 147 -12.42 -8.50 19.97
CA LEU A 147 -11.44 -8.48 21.05
C LEU A 147 -12.11 -8.47 22.43
N GLN A 148 -13.20 -7.70 22.60
CA GLN A 148 -13.96 -7.68 23.86
C GLN A 148 -14.50 -9.07 24.22
N LYS A 149 -15.05 -9.81 23.26
CA LYS A 149 -15.56 -11.17 23.47
C LYS A 149 -14.44 -12.16 23.78
N VAL A 150 -13.33 -12.08 23.04
CA VAL A 150 -12.19 -13.01 23.19
C VAL A 150 -11.49 -12.83 24.53
N TYR A 151 -11.30 -11.59 24.98
CA TYR A 151 -10.54 -11.28 26.19
C TYR A 151 -11.40 -10.96 27.41
N ASN A 152 -12.73 -11.00 27.28
CA ASN A 152 -13.68 -10.62 28.33
C ASN A 152 -13.35 -9.26 28.98
N ALA A 153 -12.96 -8.29 28.14
CA ALA A 153 -12.48 -6.99 28.58
C ALA A 153 -13.26 -5.87 27.89
N SER A 154 -13.55 -4.79 28.63
CA SER A 154 -14.21 -3.62 28.06
C SER A 154 -13.34 -3.00 26.97
N SER A 155 -13.93 -2.78 25.79
CA SER A 155 -13.31 -2.05 24.69
C SER A 155 -14.09 -0.78 24.34
N SER A 156 -13.44 0.15 23.65
CA SER A 156 -14.04 1.37 23.12
C SER A 156 -13.27 1.81 21.88
N VAL A 157 -13.95 2.54 20.99
CA VAL A 157 -13.36 3.04 19.75
C VAL A 157 -13.43 4.56 19.74
N ALA A 158 -12.31 5.21 19.40
CA ALA A 158 -12.21 6.66 19.29
C ALA A 158 -11.46 7.05 18.02
N LYS A 159 -11.61 8.30 17.57
CA LYS A 159 -10.76 8.83 16.49
C LYS A 159 -9.33 9.00 16.99
N LEU A 160 -8.35 8.72 16.14
CA LEU A 160 -6.94 8.95 16.48
C LEU A 160 -6.70 10.44 16.78
N PRO A 161 -5.91 10.76 17.81
CA PRO A 161 -5.58 12.14 18.15
C PRO A 161 -4.57 12.69 17.13
N GLY A 162 -4.97 13.72 16.38
CA GLY A 162 -4.07 14.44 15.48
C GLY A 162 -4.82 15.00 14.28
N LYS A 163 -4.47 16.22 13.85
CA LYS A 163 -5.15 16.88 12.71
C LYS A 163 -4.92 16.18 11.36
N GLN A 164 -3.90 15.32 11.26
CA GLN A 164 -3.52 14.60 10.05
C GLN A 164 -3.85 13.10 10.11
N GLU A 165 -4.23 12.59 11.29
CA GLU A 165 -4.56 11.19 11.52
C GLU A 165 -6.05 10.99 11.29
N THR A 166 -6.42 10.22 10.26
CA THR A 166 -7.82 9.97 9.87
C THR A 166 -8.36 8.63 10.37
N GLY A 167 -7.53 7.81 11.01
CA GLY A 167 -7.92 6.50 11.53
C GLY A 167 -8.62 6.54 12.89
N LYS A 168 -9.04 5.37 13.34
CA LYS A 168 -9.58 5.11 14.67
C LYS A 168 -8.57 4.33 15.52
N GLU A 169 -8.72 4.45 16.83
CA GLU A 169 -7.99 3.70 17.83
C GLU A 169 -8.98 2.89 18.67
N ILE A 170 -8.68 1.61 18.87
CA ILE A 170 -9.38 0.75 19.82
C ILE A 170 -8.62 0.82 21.13
N SER A 171 -9.32 1.12 22.22
CA SER A 171 -8.81 1.00 23.59
C SER A 171 -9.48 -0.19 24.27
N ILE A 172 -8.68 -1.14 24.76
CA ILE A 172 -9.15 -2.32 25.50
C ILE A 172 -8.46 -2.39 26.87
N GLN A 173 -9.24 -2.74 27.91
CA GLN A 173 -8.70 -2.89 29.26
C GLN A 173 -7.78 -4.11 29.37
N GLY A 174 -6.68 -3.95 30.11
CA GLY A 174 -5.69 -5.00 30.32
C GLY A 174 -4.39 -4.77 29.57
N ASN A 175 -3.38 -5.58 29.92
CA ASN A 175 -2.12 -5.66 29.21
C ASN A 175 -2.21 -6.83 28.23
N LEU A 176 -2.53 -6.53 26.98
CA LEU A 176 -2.77 -7.51 25.92
C LEU A 176 -1.76 -7.35 24.76
N LEU A 177 -0.55 -6.86 25.03
CA LEU A 177 0.43 -6.54 23.98
C LEU A 177 0.74 -7.75 23.09
N THR A 178 1.00 -8.90 23.72
CA THR A 178 1.37 -10.14 23.02
C THR A 178 0.13 -10.84 22.48
N GLU A 179 -0.93 -10.87 23.28
CA GLU A 179 -2.20 -11.51 22.98
C GLU A 179 -2.89 -10.86 21.78
N ALA A 180 -3.01 -9.53 21.77
CA ALA A 180 -3.59 -8.80 20.65
C ALA A 180 -2.76 -8.96 19.37
N ALA A 181 -1.43 -8.98 19.47
CA ALA A 181 -0.57 -9.23 18.32
C ALA A 181 -0.76 -10.64 17.75
N THR A 182 -0.89 -11.63 18.65
CA THR A 182 -1.15 -13.02 18.27
C THR A 182 -2.51 -13.14 17.58
N TYR A 183 -3.53 -12.47 18.10
CA TYR A 183 -4.85 -12.43 17.48
C TYR A 183 -4.83 -11.78 16.08
N LEU A 184 -4.14 -10.64 15.93
CA LEU A 184 -4.00 -9.99 14.63
C LEU A 184 -3.30 -10.89 13.61
N ARG A 185 -2.26 -11.62 14.02
CA ARG A 185 -1.53 -12.53 13.15
C ARG A 185 -2.34 -13.78 12.80
N ASP A 186 -2.81 -14.50 13.81
CA ASP A 186 -3.34 -15.86 13.66
C ASP A 186 -4.82 -15.86 13.26
N VAL A 187 -5.60 -14.87 13.72
CA VAL A 187 -7.04 -14.78 13.46
C VAL A 187 -7.35 -13.76 12.37
N MET A 188 -6.70 -12.59 12.40
CA MET A 188 -6.96 -11.53 11.41
C MET A 188 -6.05 -11.61 10.17
N GLY A 189 -5.03 -12.48 10.18
CA GLY A 189 -4.14 -12.72 9.05
C GLY A 189 -3.17 -11.56 8.76
N VAL A 190 -2.90 -10.70 9.73
CA VAL A 190 -1.93 -9.60 9.57
C VAL A 190 -0.51 -10.18 9.60
N PRO A 191 0.32 -9.97 8.56
CA PRO A 191 1.70 -10.45 8.57
C PRO A 191 2.51 -9.83 9.72
N GLU A 192 3.32 -10.64 10.41
CA GLU A 192 4.08 -10.23 11.60
C GLU A 192 4.95 -8.97 11.35
N GLN A 193 5.51 -8.83 10.14
CA GLN A 193 6.34 -7.68 9.75
C GLN A 193 5.59 -6.32 9.77
N TYR A 194 4.25 -6.35 9.80
CA TYR A 194 3.40 -5.15 9.87
C TYR A 194 2.73 -4.98 11.24
N ILE A 195 3.18 -5.69 12.28
CA ILE A 195 2.67 -5.56 13.65
C ILE A 195 3.74 -4.92 14.53
N ASP A 196 3.51 -3.68 14.93
CA ASP A 196 4.42 -2.94 15.80
C ASP A 196 3.93 -3.00 17.24
N ARG A 197 4.78 -3.52 18.13
CA ARG A 197 4.51 -3.64 19.56
C ARG A 197 5.28 -2.55 20.32
N ASN A 198 4.57 -1.73 21.09
CA ASN A 198 5.15 -0.67 21.89
C ASN A 198 4.72 -0.79 23.37
N ASP A 199 5.68 -1.15 24.22
CA ASP A 199 5.48 -1.25 25.66
C ASP A 199 5.90 0.04 26.36
N LYS A 200 4.93 0.89 26.75
CA LYS A 200 5.19 2.14 27.48
C LYS A 200 4.96 2.00 28.99
N ARG A 201 5.10 0.79 29.55
CA ARG A 201 5.04 0.55 31.00
C ARG A 201 6.32 0.95 31.74
N LYS A 202 7.35 1.39 31.03
CA LYS A 202 8.65 1.85 31.57
C LYS A 202 8.80 3.35 31.41
#